data_AF-A0A938L608-F1
#
_entry.id   AF-A0A938L608-F1
#
_cell.length_a   1.000
_cell.length_b   1.000
_cell.length_c   1.000
_cell.angle_alpha   90.00
_cell.angle_beta   90.00
_cell.angle_gamma   90.00
#
_symmetry.space_group_name_H-M   'P 1'
#
loop_
_entity.id
_entity.type
_entity.pdbx_description
1 polymer ?
#
loop_
_entity_poly.entity_id
_entity_poly.type
_entity_poly.pdbx_seq_one_letter_code
_entity_poly.pdbx_strand_id
1 'polypeptide(L)'
;MNLLQTNCRALSLFVVFALTDGFADDTKVRTIHQQPCFVVFTKQVELAVTEFGGHMAPVTFFRDSDKPVRPYYVSPWQDEKPTAMPVPVLVPLRGDFFCMPFGGNSDEVSGEKHPPHGEIAGAKWKHVSTKKSGDVTTLTLSIDTQVRRGRVTKELSLIDTQNVIYSRHTIDGFAGRVPLGHHATLAMPDKEGTVRLAASPFRFGMTYPGTFSDPKQREYQSLLPNAKWTTLTKVPVAWKGEPDADLTKLPARQGHADLIQLVNEPWEKTNGPAWMTATFTEAGYLWFSLKDPAVLSSTVFWIENHGRHGHPWNGRNNCLGLEDVTAHFADGLAASMRENILSKEGIATTIELKATQPTTVNYIQGAVKIPDGFEMVKTLEFATGQVTFVSTNGQRVTAPVRHDFLKTGKL
;
A
#
# COMPACT_ATOMS: atom_id res chain seq x y z
N MET A 1 66.14 -51.60 3.74
CA MET A 1 67.05 -50.45 3.56
C MET A 1 66.26 -49.19 3.91
N ASN A 2 66.59 -48.57 5.04
CA ASN A 2 66.20 -47.25 5.60
C ASN A 2 64.71 -46.85 5.59
N LEU A 3 63.99 -46.87 6.73
CA LEU A 3 63.91 -45.83 7.80
C LEU A 3 63.40 -44.46 7.30
N LEU A 4 62.19 -44.06 7.71
CA LEU A 4 61.99 -42.96 8.68
C LEU A 4 60.51 -42.65 8.96
N GLN A 5 60.28 -42.27 10.22
CA GLN A 5 59.05 -41.88 10.92
C GLN A 5 58.37 -40.64 10.32
N THR A 6 57.07 -40.43 10.59
CA THR A 6 56.61 -39.42 11.57
C THR A 6 55.08 -39.32 11.64
N ASN A 7 54.56 -39.34 12.88
CA ASN A 7 53.22 -38.90 13.24
C ASN A 7 53.16 -37.37 13.14
N CYS A 8 52.11 -36.82 12.50
CA CYS A 8 51.73 -35.44 12.73
C CYS A 8 50.21 -35.32 12.76
N ARG A 9 49.68 -34.98 13.95
CA ARG A 9 48.28 -34.64 14.20
C ARG A 9 47.96 -33.34 13.43
N ALA A 10 46.96 -33.38 12.55
CA ALA A 10 46.43 -32.19 11.93
C ALA A 10 45.49 -31.48 12.91
N LEU A 11 45.89 -30.29 13.36
CA LEU A 11 45.04 -29.32 14.01
C LEU A 11 44.08 -28.75 12.94
N SER A 12 42.80 -29.08 13.01
CA SER A 12 41.78 -28.41 12.17
C SER A 12 41.55 -26.99 12.71
N LEU A 13 42.20 -26.02 12.07
CA LEU A 13 41.99 -24.60 12.28
C LEU A 13 40.62 -24.22 11.69
N PHE A 14 39.59 -24.08 12.53
CA PHE A 14 38.32 -23.47 12.13
C PHE A 14 38.57 -21.97 11.90
N VAL A 15 38.72 -21.57 10.64
CA VAL A 15 38.65 -20.17 10.23
C VAL A 15 37.17 -19.76 10.31
N VAL A 16 36.81 -19.10 11.41
CA VAL A 16 35.55 -18.37 11.51
C VAL A 16 35.68 -17.16 10.58
N PHE A 17 35.02 -17.21 9.42
CA PHE A 17 34.77 -16.00 8.64
C PHE A 17 33.82 -15.12 9.45
N ALA A 18 34.36 -14.11 10.11
CA ALA A 18 33.57 -12.97 10.55
C ALA A 18 33.04 -12.27 9.28
N LEU A 19 31.75 -12.43 9.00
CA LEU A 19 31.03 -11.59 8.05
C LEU A 19 31.04 -10.16 8.62
N THR A 20 31.98 -9.34 8.15
CA THR A 20 31.91 -7.90 8.34
C THR A 20 30.77 -7.38 7.48
N ASP A 21 29.69 -6.90 8.11
CA ASP A 21 28.59 -6.16 7.49
C ASP A 21 29.11 -4.89 6.80
N GLY A 22 29.56 -5.04 5.55
CA GLY A 22 29.88 -3.93 4.67
C GLY A 22 28.62 -3.47 3.94
N PHE A 23 27.91 -2.48 4.49
CA PHE A 23 26.98 -1.67 3.69
C PHE A 23 27.81 -0.79 2.75
N ALA A 24 28.16 -1.32 1.59
CA ALA A 24 28.61 -0.50 0.48
C ALA A 24 27.44 0.36 -0.02
N ASP A 25 27.71 1.62 -0.35
CA ASP A 25 26.83 2.65 -0.92
C ASP A 25 26.25 2.30 -2.32
N ASP A 26 26.20 1.01 -2.65
CA ASP A 26 25.97 0.49 -3.99
C ASP A 26 24.60 -0.20 -3.99
N THR A 27 23.52 0.58 -3.99
CA THR A 27 22.19 0.01 -4.25
C THR A 27 22.13 -0.38 -5.73
N LYS A 28 22.69 -1.54 -6.06
CA LYS A 28 22.63 -2.10 -7.41
C LYS A 28 21.16 -2.23 -7.79
N VAL A 29 20.78 -1.56 -8.87
CA VAL A 29 19.48 -1.73 -9.49
C VAL A 29 19.33 -3.22 -9.86
N ARG A 30 18.33 -3.88 -9.25
CA ARG A 30 18.02 -5.30 -9.51
C ARG A 30 16.83 -5.38 -10.44
N THR A 31 16.88 -6.29 -11.41
CA THR A 31 15.68 -6.59 -12.21
C THR A 31 14.82 -7.58 -11.43
N ILE A 32 13.59 -7.19 -11.08
CA ILE A 32 12.61 -8.00 -10.35
C ILE A 32 11.26 -7.86 -11.06
N HIS A 33 10.71 -9.00 -11.49
CA HIS A 33 9.53 -9.08 -12.35
C HIS A 33 9.67 -8.22 -13.63
N GLN A 34 10.78 -8.39 -14.35
CA GLN A 34 11.18 -7.61 -15.53
C GLN A 34 11.24 -6.08 -15.34
N GLN A 35 11.19 -5.58 -14.11
CA GLN A 35 11.31 -4.15 -13.80
C GLN A 35 12.65 -3.86 -13.11
N PRO A 36 13.37 -2.79 -13.48
CA PRO A 36 14.50 -2.30 -12.69
C PRO A 36 14.02 -1.78 -11.34
N CYS A 37 14.68 -2.18 -10.26
CA CYS A 37 14.27 -1.90 -8.89
C CYS A 37 15.42 -1.44 -8.00
N PHE A 38 15.15 -0.46 -7.16
CA PHE A 38 15.96 -0.15 -5.98
C PHE A 38 15.55 -1.08 -4.85
N VAL A 39 16.50 -1.68 -4.14
CA VAL A 39 16.22 -2.65 -3.07
C VAL A 39 16.89 -2.23 -1.78
N VAL A 40 16.14 -2.30 -0.68
CA VAL A 40 16.65 -2.09 0.68
C VAL A 40 16.14 -3.20 1.59
N PHE A 41 16.95 -3.61 2.56
CA PHE A 41 16.62 -4.69 3.47
C PHE A 41 17.24 -4.51 4.86
N THR A 42 16.62 -5.14 5.85
CA THR A 42 17.15 -5.39 7.19
C THR A 42 17.20 -6.91 7.41
N LYS A 43 17.29 -7.41 8.64
CA LYS A 43 17.10 -8.85 8.90
C LYS A 43 15.63 -9.28 8.71
N GLN A 44 14.69 -8.40 9.05
CA GLN A 44 13.25 -8.69 9.09
C GLN A 44 12.54 -8.42 7.76
N VAL A 45 12.94 -7.38 7.02
CA VAL A 45 12.24 -6.92 5.82
C VAL A 45 13.19 -6.80 4.63
N GLU A 46 12.73 -7.13 3.43
CA GLU A 46 13.32 -6.69 2.15
C GLU A 46 12.19 -6.13 1.30
N LEU A 47 12.37 -4.91 0.78
CA LEU A 47 11.45 -4.31 -0.17
C LEU A 47 12.17 -3.92 -1.46
N ALA A 48 11.46 -4.07 -2.56
CA ALA A 48 11.87 -3.59 -3.87
C ALA A 48 10.95 -2.44 -4.31
N VAL A 49 11.54 -1.39 -4.87
CA VAL A 49 10.84 -0.23 -5.43
C VAL A 49 11.19 -0.12 -6.90
N THR A 50 10.21 -0.16 -7.80
CA THR A 50 10.47 0.02 -9.23
C THR A 50 11.05 1.39 -9.53
N GLU A 51 11.96 1.45 -10.52
CA GLU A 51 12.39 2.73 -11.08
C GLU A 51 11.21 3.48 -11.70
N PHE A 52 10.33 2.78 -12.43
CA PHE A 52 9.13 3.35 -13.02
C PHE A 52 7.98 3.38 -12.01
N GLY A 53 7.44 4.56 -11.72
CA GLY A 53 6.31 4.76 -10.82
C GLY A 53 6.64 4.66 -9.33
N GLY A 54 7.80 4.12 -8.95
CA GLY A 54 8.18 3.98 -7.56
C GLY A 54 7.29 2.99 -6.78
N HIS A 55 6.81 1.92 -7.42
CA HIS A 55 5.90 0.94 -6.83
C HIS A 55 6.68 0.00 -5.90
N MET A 56 6.23 -0.09 -4.65
CA MET A 56 6.88 -0.85 -3.58
C MET A 56 6.31 -2.28 -3.51
N ALA A 57 6.83 -3.16 -4.36
CA ALA A 57 6.71 -4.61 -4.22
C ALA A 57 7.75 -5.32 -5.11
N PRO A 58 8.04 -6.60 -4.85
CA PRO A 58 7.59 -7.37 -3.69
C PRO A 58 8.18 -6.82 -2.38
N VAL A 59 7.48 -7.04 -1.27
CA VAL A 59 8.03 -6.87 0.08
C VAL A 59 7.93 -8.19 0.81
N THR A 60 9.05 -8.65 1.35
CA THR A 60 9.13 -9.86 2.18
C THR A 60 9.29 -9.45 3.63
N PHE A 61 8.33 -9.81 4.47
CA PHE A 61 8.40 -9.69 5.94
C PHE A 61 8.80 -11.02 6.57
N PHE A 62 9.30 -10.97 7.81
CA PHE A 62 9.82 -12.09 8.58
C PHE A 62 10.88 -12.86 7.79
N ARG A 63 11.79 -12.14 7.14
CA ARG A 63 12.78 -12.70 6.21
C ARG A 63 13.71 -13.73 6.83
N ASP A 64 13.96 -13.62 8.13
CA ASP A 64 14.79 -14.55 8.89
C ASP A 64 14.01 -15.68 9.56
N SER A 65 12.71 -15.81 9.26
CA SER A 65 11.87 -16.92 9.72
C SER A 65 11.73 -17.99 8.65
N ASP A 66 11.35 -19.20 9.06
CA ASP A 66 11.05 -20.32 8.13
C ASP A 66 9.80 -20.09 7.27
N LYS A 67 8.99 -19.06 7.59
CA LYS A 67 7.71 -18.76 6.93
C LYS A 67 7.59 -17.26 6.64
N PRO A 68 8.43 -16.68 5.75
CA PRO A 68 8.31 -15.29 5.35
C PRO A 68 6.96 -15.05 4.64
N VAL A 69 6.49 -13.80 4.63
CA VAL A 69 5.21 -13.44 3.99
C VAL A 69 5.37 -12.28 3.02
N ARG A 70 4.56 -12.29 1.95
CA ARG A 70 4.55 -11.28 0.89
C ARG A 70 3.11 -10.86 0.61
N PRO A 71 2.55 -9.91 1.37
CA PRO A 71 1.14 -9.56 1.29
C PRO A 71 0.79 -8.75 0.05
N TYR A 72 1.76 -8.04 -0.52
CA TYR A 72 1.56 -7.12 -1.62
C TYR A 72 1.38 -7.85 -2.95
N TYR A 73 0.43 -7.34 -3.73
CA TYR A 73 0.15 -7.80 -5.07
C TYR A 73 1.26 -7.44 -6.04
N VAL A 74 1.55 -8.32 -7.00
CA VAL A 74 2.36 -8.06 -8.20
C VAL A 74 1.53 -8.50 -9.39
N SER A 75 1.33 -7.62 -10.37
CA SER A 75 0.48 -7.96 -11.49
C SER A 75 1.01 -9.11 -12.36
N PRO A 76 0.14 -10.03 -12.81
CA PRO A 76 0.58 -11.27 -13.46
C PRO A 76 1.18 -11.04 -14.85
N TRP A 77 0.97 -9.87 -15.46
CA TRP A 77 1.58 -9.52 -16.75
C TRP A 77 3.02 -9.01 -16.64
N GLN A 78 3.57 -8.79 -15.44
CA GLN A 78 4.93 -8.26 -15.31
C GLN A 78 6.00 -9.25 -15.79
N ASP A 79 5.77 -10.56 -15.68
CA ASP A 79 6.68 -11.60 -16.13
C ASP A 79 6.37 -12.11 -17.55
N GLU A 80 5.44 -11.46 -18.24
CA GLU A 80 5.06 -11.79 -19.62
C GLU A 80 5.85 -10.96 -20.63
N LYS A 81 5.78 -11.35 -21.91
CA LYS A 81 6.35 -10.54 -22.98
C LYS A 81 5.75 -9.13 -22.93
N PRO A 82 6.57 -8.05 -22.85
CA PRO A 82 6.04 -6.70 -22.76
C PRO A 82 5.09 -6.35 -23.90
N THR A 83 3.96 -5.77 -23.54
CA THR A 83 2.95 -5.23 -24.45
C THR A 83 2.72 -3.76 -24.16
N ALA A 84 2.18 -3.01 -25.13
CA ALA A 84 1.69 -1.66 -24.85
C ALA A 84 0.60 -1.71 -23.77
N MET A 85 0.79 -0.95 -22.69
CA MET A 85 -0.21 -0.78 -21.64
C MET A 85 -1.07 0.44 -21.95
N PRO A 86 -2.37 0.41 -21.64
CA PRO A 86 -3.26 1.53 -21.96
C PRO A 86 -2.89 2.80 -21.17
N VAL A 87 -2.31 2.63 -19.98
CA VAL A 87 -1.84 3.74 -19.14
C VAL A 87 -0.53 3.37 -18.43
N PRO A 88 0.39 4.33 -18.17
CA PRO A 88 1.74 4.02 -17.66
C PRO A 88 1.78 3.29 -16.31
N VAL A 89 0.85 3.60 -15.40
CA VAL A 89 0.79 2.99 -14.06
C VAL A 89 0.56 1.47 -14.10
N LEU A 90 -0.03 0.95 -15.18
CA LEU A 90 -0.26 -0.50 -15.33
C LEU A 90 1.00 -1.27 -15.69
N VAL A 91 2.09 -0.61 -16.13
CA VAL A 91 3.35 -1.30 -16.43
C VAL A 91 3.91 -1.99 -15.19
N PRO A 92 4.15 -1.28 -14.06
CA PRO A 92 4.63 -1.91 -12.84
C PRO A 92 3.55 -2.40 -11.88
N LEU A 93 2.25 -2.04 -12.06
CA LEU A 93 1.16 -2.20 -11.07
C LEU A 93 1.42 -3.24 -9.97
N ARG A 94 1.90 -2.80 -8.80
CA ARG A 94 2.22 -3.67 -7.67
C ARG A 94 2.36 -2.92 -6.35
N GLY A 95 2.08 -3.62 -5.26
CA GLY A 95 2.30 -3.15 -3.89
C GLY A 95 1.71 -1.79 -3.60
N ASP A 96 2.47 -0.93 -2.94
CA ASP A 96 2.07 0.46 -2.67
C ASP A 96 2.82 1.45 -3.56
N PHE A 97 2.10 2.47 -4.05
CA PHE A 97 2.68 3.61 -4.74
C PHE A 97 1.92 4.88 -4.37
N PHE A 98 2.62 6.01 -4.39
CA PHE A 98 2.04 7.30 -4.09
C PHE A 98 1.43 7.91 -5.34
N CYS A 99 0.21 8.41 -5.23
CA CYS A 99 -0.54 9.00 -6.32
C CYS A 99 -0.71 10.50 -6.10
N MET A 100 -0.41 11.30 -7.13
CA MET A 100 -0.61 12.75 -7.08
C MET A 100 -0.64 13.34 -8.50
N PRO A 101 -1.81 13.76 -9.01
CA PRO A 101 -3.14 13.61 -8.40
C PRO A 101 -3.63 12.15 -8.39
N PHE A 102 -4.24 11.71 -7.27
CA PHE A 102 -4.89 10.41 -7.16
C PHE A 102 -6.16 10.32 -8.03
N GLY A 103 -6.36 9.18 -8.71
CA GLY A 103 -7.55 8.86 -9.51
C GLY A 103 -7.30 8.83 -11.02
N GLY A 104 -8.36 8.71 -11.81
CA GLY A 104 -8.30 8.51 -13.27
C GLY A 104 -7.80 9.72 -14.07
N ASN A 105 -8.06 10.94 -13.59
CA ASN A 105 -7.59 12.19 -14.21
C ASN A 105 -7.99 12.32 -15.71
N SER A 106 -9.21 11.93 -16.05
CA SER A 106 -9.74 11.98 -17.42
C SER A 106 -9.89 13.40 -17.96
N ASP A 107 -10.10 14.37 -17.09
CA ASP A 107 -10.40 15.76 -17.48
C ASP A 107 -9.17 16.66 -17.26
N GLU A 108 -8.99 17.63 -18.16
CA GLU A 108 -7.98 18.67 -18.00
C GLU A 108 -8.46 19.72 -16.99
N VAL A 109 -7.55 20.22 -16.16
CA VAL A 109 -7.84 21.27 -15.18
C VAL A 109 -6.80 22.37 -15.31
N SER A 110 -7.22 23.58 -15.68
CA SER A 110 -6.33 24.75 -15.76
C SER A 110 -5.06 24.52 -16.62
N GLY A 111 -5.17 23.81 -17.75
CA GLY A 111 -4.03 23.47 -18.59
C GLY A 111 -3.26 22.21 -18.17
N GLU A 112 -3.64 21.57 -17.06
CA GLU A 112 -3.00 20.36 -16.55
C GLU A 112 -3.76 19.11 -17.01
N LYS A 113 -3.11 18.30 -17.84
CA LYS A 113 -3.59 16.96 -18.21
C LYS A 113 -2.70 15.90 -17.58
N HIS A 114 -3.18 15.31 -16.50
CA HIS A 114 -2.45 14.27 -15.76
C HIS A 114 -2.77 12.87 -16.32
N PRO A 115 -1.82 11.93 -16.32
CA PRO A 115 -2.14 10.52 -16.47
C PRO A 115 -2.87 9.99 -15.22
N PRO A 116 -3.51 8.81 -15.28
CA PRO A 116 -4.08 8.18 -14.10
C PRO A 116 -3.05 8.05 -12.97
N HIS A 117 -3.46 8.43 -11.76
CA HIS A 117 -2.65 8.49 -10.54
C HIS A 117 -1.47 9.48 -10.59
N GLY A 118 -1.41 10.33 -11.62
CA GLY A 118 -0.39 11.36 -11.80
C GLY A 118 0.90 10.84 -12.38
N GLU A 119 1.76 11.76 -12.85
CA GLU A 119 3.04 11.41 -13.48
C GLU A 119 3.89 10.51 -12.59
N ILE A 120 3.85 10.75 -11.27
CA ILE A 120 4.66 10.05 -10.28
C ILE A 120 4.39 8.54 -10.20
N ALA A 121 3.22 8.08 -10.66
CA ALA A 121 2.82 6.67 -10.64
C ALA A 121 3.29 5.89 -11.88
N GLY A 122 3.82 6.57 -12.91
CA GLY A 122 4.25 5.95 -14.17
C GLY A 122 5.59 6.44 -14.73
N ALA A 123 6.18 7.49 -14.18
CA ALA A 123 7.47 8.05 -14.61
C ALA A 123 8.65 7.55 -13.76
N LYS A 124 9.87 7.77 -14.23
CA LYS A 124 11.09 7.29 -13.58
C LYS A 124 11.43 8.08 -12.32
N TRP A 125 11.68 7.36 -11.23
CA TRP A 125 12.26 7.87 -10.00
C TRP A 125 13.78 7.73 -10.02
N LYS A 126 14.47 8.71 -9.44
CA LYS A 126 15.91 8.69 -9.26
C LYS A 126 16.25 8.26 -7.84
N HIS A 127 17.19 7.34 -7.71
CA HIS A 127 17.84 7.06 -6.44
C HIS A 127 18.61 8.30 -5.97
N VAL A 128 18.44 8.66 -4.70
CA VAL A 128 19.13 9.79 -4.06
C VAL A 128 20.16 9.28 -3.06
N SER A 129 19.76 8.37 -2.16
CA SER A 129 20.67 7.72 -1.22
C SER A 129 20.05 6.50 -0.56
N THR A 130 20.88 5.60 -0.06
CA THR A 130 20.48 4.57 0.92
C THR A 130 21.38 4.72 2.13
N LYS A 131 20.83 5.03 3.30
CA LYS A 131 21.62 5.35 4.50
C LYS A 131 21.16 4.54 5.69
N LYS A 132 22.11 4.09 6.51
CA LYS A 132 21.84 3.51 7.82
C LYS A 132 22.27 4.48 8.93
N SER A 133 21.37 4.74 9.87
CA SER A 133 21.62 5.57 11.07
C SER A 133 21.09 4.81 12.28
N GLY A 134 22.00 4.30 13.12
CA GLY A 134 21.61 3.40 14.20
C GLY A 134 20.96 2.12 13.66
N ASP A 135 19.77 1.81 14.15
CA ASP A 135 18.95 0.65 13.74
C ASP A 135 18.04 0.93 12.53
N VAL A 136 18.08 2.15 11.97
CA VAL A 136 17.21 2.59 10.88
C VAL A 136 17.97 2.60 9.55
N THR A 137 17.44 1.91 8.55
CA THR A 137 17.92 1.98 7.16
C THR A 137 16.88 2.65 6.28
N THR A 138 17.26 3.72 5.58
CA THR A 138 16.35 4.53 4.77
C THR A 138 16.80 4.56 3.31
N LEU A 139 15.89 4.20 2.40
CA LEU A 139 16.00 4.42 0.96
C LEU A 139 15.32 5.74 0.60
N THR A 140 16.05 6.65 -0.06
CA THR A 140 15.53 7.94 -0.53
C THR A 140 15.53 7.97 -2.06
N LEU A 141 14.37 8.28 -2.64
CA LEU A 141 14.14 8.45 -4.07
C LEU A 141 13.55 9.84 -4.33
N SER A 142 13.73 10.38 -5.54
CA SER A 142 13.08 11.64 -5.95
C SER A 142 12.60 11.61 -7.39
N ILE A 143 11.61 12.45 -7.68
CA ILE A 143 11.12 12.71 -9.03
C ILE A 143 10.78 14.18 -9.18
N ASP A 144 11.10 14.74 -10.35
CA ASP A 144 10.68 16.08 -10.78
C ASP A 144 9.58 15.94 -11.84
N THR A 145 8.40 16.51 -11.58
CA THR A 145 7.21 16.39 -12.45
C THR A 145 7.13 17.51 -13.49
N GLN A 146 6.42 17.28 -14.60
CA GLN A 146 6.34 18.22 -15.73
C GLN A 146 4.97 18.87 -15.92
N VAL A 147 3.88 18.12 -15.74
CA VAL A 147 2.50 18.61 -15.90
C VAL A 147 2.20 19.67 -14.85
N ARG A 148 2.39 19.32 -13.57
CA ARG A 148 2.49 20.29 -12.47
C ARG A 148 3.91 20.23 -11.93
N ARG A 149 4.70 21.27 -12.19
CA ARG A 149 6.12 21.28 -11.84
C ARG A 149 6.34 21.33 -10.33
N GLY A 150 7.26 20.50 -9.86
CA GLY A 150 7.67 20.41 -8.46
C GLY A 150 8.50 19.13 -8.25
N ARG A 151 8.94 18.92 -7.02
CA ARG A 151 9.73 17.74 -6.63
C ARG A 151 8.99 16.93 -5.58
N VAL A 152 8.88 15.62 -5.81
CA VAL A 152 8.45 14.68 -4.78
C VAL A 152 9.64 13.83 -4.35
N THR A 153 9.90 13.80 -3.05
CA THR A 153 10.88 12.91 -2.42
C THR A 153 10.14 11.80 -1.68
N LYS A 154 10.54 10.55 -1.90
CA LYS A 154 10.05 9.36 -1.21
C LYS A 154 11.16 8.81 -0.32
N GLU A 155 10.84 8.61 0.96
CA GLU A 155 11.71 7.95 1.93
C GLU A 155 11.01 6.71 2.46
N LEU A 156 11.67 5.56 2.36
CA LEU A 156 11.22 4.30 2.92
C LEU A 156 12.23 3.84 3.97
N SER A 157 11.79 3.82 5.23
CA SER A 157 12.64 3.48 6.36
C SER A 157 12.25 2.15 6.98
N LEU A 158 13.26 1.33 7.27
CA LEU A 158 13.15 0.03 7.93
C LEU A 158 13.93 0.06 9.24
N ILE A 159 13.35 -0.51 10.29
CA ILE A 159 14.03 -0.70 11.58
C ILE A 159 14.45 -2.17 11.69
N ASP A 160 15.70 -2.44 12.08
CA ASP A 160 16.32 -3.77 12.02
C ASP A 160 15.47 -4.90 12.65
N THR A 161 14.75 -4.58 13.72
CA THR A 161 13.97 -5.53 14.53
C THR A 161 12.48 -5.54 14.22
N GLN A 162 12.01 -4.77 13.23
CA GLN A 162 10.59 -4.57 12.97
C GLN A 162 10.16 -5.12 11.60
N ASN A 163 8.89 -5.56 11.54
CA ASN A 163 8.21 -5.94 10.31
C ASN A 163 7.31 -4.79 9.82
N VAL A 164 7.89 -3.58 9.79
CA VAL A 164 7.19 -2.31 9.57
C VAL A 164 7.99 -1.46 8.59
N ILE A 165 7.27 -0.82 7.69
CA ILE A 165 7.78 0.14 6.71
C ILE A 165 7.22 1.51 7.08
N TYR A 166 8.12 2.47 7.27
CA TYR A 166 7.76 3.86 7.50
C TYR A 166 8.02 4.65 6.22
N SER A 167 6.96 5.17 5.64
CA SER A 167 7.00 5.91 4.37
C SER A 167 6.79 7.39 4.63
N ARG A 168 7.63 8.22 4.01
CA ARG A 168 7.46 9.67 3.98
C ARG A 168 7.53 10.17 2.54
N HIS A 169 6.52 10.95 2.16
CA HIS A 169 6.53 11.72 0.92
C HIS A 169 6.64 13.20 1.24
N THR A 170 7.63 13.89 0.68
CA THR A 170 7.74 15.35 0.75
C THR A 170 7.49 15.94 -0.62
N ILE A 171 6.49 16.82 -0.69
CA ILE A 171 5.98 17.48 -1.89
C ILE A 171 6.44 18.93 -1.83
N ASP A 172 7.38 19.30 -2.70
CA ASP A 172 8.06 20.59 -2.68
C ASP A 172 7.88 21.37 -4.00
N GLY A 173 7.67 22.68 -3.91
CA GLY A 173 7.47 23.57 -5.05
C GLY A 173 6.09 23.52 -5.72
N PHE A 174 5.15 22.72 -5.21
CA PHE A 174 3.78 22.61 -5.74
C PHE A 174 2.83 23.63 -5.11
N ALA A 175 1.85 24.12 -5.86
CA ALA A 175 0.79 25.00 -5.35
C ALA A 175 -0.61 24.51 -5.74
N GLY A 176 -1.60 24.93 -4.95
CA GLY A 176 -3.02 24.69 -5.18
C GLY A 176 -3.51 23.32 -4.72
N ARG A 177 -4.78 23.06 -5.00
CA ARG A 177 -5.47 21.84 -4.55
C ARG A 177 -5.03 20.61 -5.33
N VAL A 178 -4.91 19.48 -4.65
CA VAL A 178 -4.64 18.18 -5.27
C VAL A 178 -5.28 17.04 -4.46
N PRO A 179 -5.95 16.06 -5.09
CA PRO A 179 -6.23 14.79 -4.44
C PRO A 179 -4.95 13.96 -4.41
N LEU A 180 -4.67 13.26 -3.31
CA LEU A 180 -3.50 12.40 -3.22
C LEU A 180 -3.73 11.21 -2.30
N GLY A 181 -2.82 10.24 -2.36
CA GLY A 181 -2.83 9.14 -1.41
C GLY A 181 -1.89 8.00 -1.77
N HIS A 182 -1.90 7.01 -0.89
CA HIS A 182 -1.20 5.74 -1.05
C HIS A 182 -2.14 4.71 -1.67
N HIS A 183 -1.61 3.90 -2.58
CA HIS A 183 -2.36 2.88 -3.30
C HIS A 183 -1.86 1.49 -2.91
N ALA A 184 -2.08 1.10 -1.65
CA ALA A 184 -1.64 -0.20 -1.15
C ALA A 184 -2.48 -1.32 -1.75
N THR A 185 -1.89 -2.13 -2.63
CA THR A 185 -2.58 -3.26 -3.26
C THR A 185 -2.06 -4.59 -2.71
N LEU A 186 -2.98 -5.37 -2.14
CA LEU A 186 -2.72 -6.69 -1.56
C LEU A 186 -3.11 -7.80 -2.53
N ALA A 187 -2.31 -8.87 -2.54
CA ALA A 187 -2.65 -10.09 -3.25
C ALA A 187 -3.81 -10.76 -2.51
N MET A 188 -4.88 -11.08 -3.23
CA MET A 188 -5.95 -11.90 -2.69
C MET A 188 -5.71 -13.37 -3.06
N PRO A 189 -5.91 -14.31 -2.12
CA PRO A 189 -5.99 -15.74 -2.46
C PRO A 189 -7.26 -16.00 -3.28
N ASP A 190 -7.34 -17.14 -3.97
CA ASP A 190 -8.52 -17.51 -4.75
C ASP A 190 -9.69 -17.99 -3.87
N LYS A 191 -9.38 -18.55 -2.69
CA LYS A 191 -10.39 -19.09 -1.79
C LYS A 191 -11.26 -17.96 -1.23
N GLU A 192 -12.57 -18.06 -1.44
CA GLU A 192 -13.53 -17.05 -1.02
C GLU A 192 -13.47 -16.77 0.48
N GLY A 193 -13.49 -15.48 0.82
CA GLY A 193 -13.62 -15.02 2.18
C GLY A 193 -12.54 -15.59 3.10
N THR A 194 -11.27 -15.57 2.73
CA THR A 194 -10.16 -15.93 3.64
C THR A 194 -9.35 -14.73 4.13
N VAL A 195 -9.53 -13.56 3.50
CA VAL A 195 -8.99 -12.29 3.97
C VAL A 195 -10.07 -11.59 4.78
N ARG A 196 -9.77 -11.29 6.05
CA ARG A 196 -10.69 -10.61 6.98
C ARG A 196 -10.29 -9.14 7.13
N LEU A 197 -11.18 -8.22 6.77
CA LEU A 197 -10.92 -6.79 6.85
C LEU A 197 -11.52 -6.17 8.09
N ALA A 198 -10.76 -5.26 8.70
CA ALA A 198 -11.28 -4.34 9.71
C ALA A 198 -10.64 -2.96 9.56
N ALA A 199 -11.37 -1.94 9.99
CA ALA A 199 -10.98 -0.54 9.92
C ALA A 199 -11.13 0.14 11.28
N SER A 200 -10.40 1.22 11.49
CA SER A 200 -10.70 2.17 12.56
C SER A 200 -12.13 2.69 12.47
N PRO A 201 -12.70 3.25 13.55
CA PRO A 201 -14.00 3.93 13.47
C PRO A 201 -14.06 4.91 12.29
N PHE A 202 -15.20 4.91 11.60
CA PHE A 202 -15.43 5.69 10.40
C PHE A 202 -16.84 6.28 10.43
N ARG A 203 -17.01 7.44 9.77
CA ARG A 203 -18.27 8.20 9.77
C ARG A 203 -19.35 7.48 8.98
N PHE A 204 -18.99 7.05 7.77
CA PHE A 204 -19.79 6.27 6.85
C PHE A 204 -18.90 5.71 5.74
N GLY A 205 -19.40 4.74 5.01
CA GLY A 205 -18.87 4.36 3.71
C GLY A 205 -19.89 4.60 2.61
N MET A 206 -19.39 4.61 1.37
CA MET A 206 -20.20 4.85 0.20
C MET A 206 -19.68 4.07 -1.00
N THR A 207 -20.57 3.48 -1.79
CA THR A 207 -20.22 2.87 -3.07
C THR A 207 -20.03 3.94 -4.14
N TYR A 208 -19.19 3.67 -5.13
CA TYR A 208 -18.93 4.64 -6.20
C TYR A 208 -20.24 5.10 -6.86
N PRO A 209 -20.45 6.42 -7.03
CA PRO A 209 -21.72 6.95 -7.53
C PRO A 209 -21.93 6.72 -9.03
N GLY A 210 -20.84 6.60 -9.81
CA GLY A 210 -20.89 6.40 -11.25
C GLY A 210 -20.80 4.93 -11.67
N THR A 211 -20.49 4.73 -12.96
CA THR A 211 -20.10 3.43 -13.50
C THR A 211 -18.61 3.20 -13.29
N PHE A 212 -18.25 2.33 -12.34
CA PHE A 212 -16.86 1.96 -12.09
C PHE A 212 -16.39 0.84 -13.02
N SER A 213 -17.26 -0.13 -13.28
CA SER A 213 -17.01 -1.26 -14.16
C SER A 213 -18.11 -1.29 -15.21
N ASP A 214 -17.76 -0.93 -16.45
CA ASP A 214 -18.70 -0.79 -17.56
C ASP A 214 -18.91 -2.14 -18.29
N PRO A 215 -20.13 -2.71 -18.28
CA PRO A 215 -20.42 -3.95 -19.01
C PRO A 215 -20.17 -3.85 -20.51
N LYS A 216 -20.20 -2.65 -21.10
CA LYS A 216 -19.82 -2.44 -22.51
C LYS A 216 -18.34 -2.72 -22.77
N GLN A 217 -17.50 -2.58 -21.73
CA GLN A 217 -16.08 -2.95 -21.74
C GLN A 217 -15.84 -4.36 -21.18
N ARG A 218 -16.90 -5.13 -20.95
CA ARG A 218 -16.85 -6.46 -20.30
C ARG A 218 -16.26 -6.39 -18.89
N GLU A 219 -16.62 -5.34 -18.16
CA GLU A 219 -16.32 -5.16 -16.75
C GLU A 219 -17.63 -5.11 -15.96
N TYR A 220 -17.68 -5.71 -14.78
CA TYR A 220 -18.91 -5.80 -13.99
C TYR A 220 -18.65 -5.33 -12.56
N GLN A 221 -19.60 -4.61 -11.96
CA GLN A 221 -19.56 -4.21 -10.54
C GLN A 221 -20.76 -4.84 -9.84
N SER A 222 -20.62 -5.29 -8.59
CA SER A 222 -21.67 -6.00 -7.86
C SER A 222 -22.42 -5.11 -6.86
N LEU A 223 -21.82 -4.00 -6.46
CA LEU A 223 -22.38 -3.10 -5.46
C LEU A 223 -23.36 -2.10 -6.09
N LEU A 224 -24.42 -1.76 -5.34
CA LEU A 224 -25.39 -0.75 -5.76
C LEU A 224 -24.68 0.60 -5.85
N PRO A 225 -24.68 1.29 -7.00
CA PRO A 225 -24.05 2.61 -7.11
C PRO A 225 -24.66 3.65 -6.17
N ASN A 226 -23.85 4.60 -5.73
CA ASN A 226 -24.29 5.76 -4.94
C ASN A 226 -25.00 5.40 -3.62
N ALA A 227 -24.67 4.26 -3.02
CA ALA A 227 -25.27 3.75 -1.80
C ALA A 227 -24.40 4.08 -0.58
N LYS A 228 -24.98 4.69 0.43
CA LYS A 228 -24.32 5.04 1.70
C LYS A 228 -24.61 3.98 2.77
N TRP A 229 -23.62 3.67 3.59
CA TRP A 229 -23.69 2.63 4.63
C TRP A 229 -22.81 2.99 5.84
N THR A 230 -22.98 2.29 6.95
CA THR A 230 -22.26 2.54 8.22
C THR A 230 -21.52 1.34 8.77
N THR A 231 -21.66 0.17 8.14
CA THR A 231 -20.90 -1.05 8.49
C THR A 231 -20.45 -1.78 7.24
N LEU A 232 -19.23 -2.34 7.27
CA LEU A 232 -18.70 -3.17 6.18
C LEU A 232 -19.50 -4.46 5.98
N THR A 233 -20.28 -4.91 6.97
CA THR A 233 -21.07 -6.14 6.89
C THR A 233 -22.41 -5.99 6.16
N LYS A 234 -22.81 -4.76 5.81
CA LYS A 234 -24.09 -4.44 5.17
C LYS A 234 -23.90 -3.37 4.09
N VAL A 235 -23.21 -3.74 3.01
CA VAL A 235 -23.01 -2.86 1.86
C VAL A 235 -24.01 -3.22 0.75
N PRO A 236 -24.88 -2.28 0.33
CA PRO A 236 -25.92 -2.60 -0.65
C PRO A 236 -25.37 -3.14 -1.98
N VAL A 237 -25.98 -4.22 -2.46
CA VAL A 237 -25.71 -4.83 -3.79
C VAL A 237 -26.74 -4.34 -4.80
N ALA A 238 -26.37 -4.24 -6.08
CA ALA A 238 -27.29 -3.70 -7.10
C ALA A 238 -28.42 -4.67 -7.52
N TRP A 239 -28.35 -5.93 -7.10
CA TRP A 239 -29.23 -7.01 -7.52
C TRP A 239 -30.43 -7.09 -6.58
N LYS A 240 -31.64 -6.93 -7.13
CA LYS A 240 -32.87 -6.93 -6.34
C LYS A 240 -33.08 -8.29 -5.66
N GLY A 241 -33.25 -8.27 -4.34
CA GLY A 241 -33.55 -9.47 -3.54
C GLY A 241 -32.31 -10.22 -3.05
N GLU A 242 -31.12 -9.83 -3.49
CA GLU A 242 -29.86 -10.32 -2.93
C GLU A 242 -29.58 -9.66 -1.57
N PRO A 243 -28.94 -10.37 -0.62
CA PRO A 243 -28.53 -9.77 0.63
C PRO A 243 -27.43 -8.72 0.43
N ASP A 244 -27.33 -7.77 1.34
CA ASP A 244 -26.19 -6.84 1.39
C ASP A 244 -24.86 -7.61 1.43
N ALA A 245 -23.84 -7.04 0.79
CA ALA A 245 -22.49 -7.59 0.78
C ALA A 245 -21.79 -7.41 2.14
N ASP A 246 -21.14 -8.47 2.60
CA ASP A 246 -20.19 -8.44 3.70
C ASP A 246 -18.76 -8.18 3.16
N LEU A 247 -18.34 -6.92 3.18
CA LEU A 247 -16.98 -6.51 2.77
C LEU A 247 -15.92 -6.78 3.83
N THR A 248 -16.27 -7.36 4.99
CA THR A 248 -15.28 -7.82 5.96
C THR A 248 -14.62 -9.14 5.56
N LYS A 249 -15.09 -9.78 4.49
CA LYS A 249 -14.61 -11.09 4.02
C LYS A 249 -14.38 -11.05 2.51
N LEU A 250 -13.13 -11.13 2.09
CA LEU A 250 -12.72 -11.11 0.69
C LEU A 250 -11.73 -12.26 0.38
N PRO A 251 -11.57 -12.66 -0.89
CA PRO A 251 -12.36 -12.23 -2.05
C PRO A 251 -13.82 -12.68 -1.93
N ALA A 252 -14.71 -12.06 -2.71
CA ALA A 252 -16.12 -12.44 -2.83
C ALA A 252 -16.63 -11.98 -4.21
N ARG A 253 -17.75 -12.54 -4.67
CA ARG A 253 -18.43 -12.12 -5.92
C ARG A 253 -17.50 -12.12 -7.13
N GLN A 254 -16.90 -13.28 -7.41
CA GLN A 254 -16.04 -13.48 -8.58
C GLN A 254 -16.73 -13.02 -9.88
N GLY A 255 -15.95 -12.46 -10.79
CA GLY A 255 -16.43 -11.83 -12.02
C GLY A 255 -16.75 -10.34 -11.87
N HIS A 256 -16.47 -9.73 -10.72
CA HIS A 256 -16.76 -8.32 -10.47
C HIS A 256 -15.54 -7.53 -9.99
N ALA A 257 -15.55 -6.24 -10.31
CA ALA A 257 -14.66 -5.21 -9.82
C ALA A 257 -15.50 -4.07 -9.24
N ASP A 258 -15.28 -3.73 -7.98
CA ASP A 258 -16.05 -2.74 -7.23
C ASP A 258 -15.15 -1.65 -6.64
N LEU A 259 -15.74 -0.47 -6.43
CA LEU A 259 -15.08 0.65 -5.77
C LEU A 259 -15.99 1.22 -4.67
N ILE A 260 -15.45 1.32 -3.46
CA ILE A 260 -16.09 2.03 -2.35
C ILE A 260 -15.12 3.04 -1.74
N GLN A 261 -15.64 4.00 -0.98
CA GLN A 261 -14.86 4.90 -0.15
C GLN A 261 -15.42 4.92 1.27
N LEU A 262 -14.54 4.70 2.23
CA LEU A 262 -14.79 4.78 3.66
C LEU A 262 -14.19 6.09 4.18
N VAL A 263 -14.99 6.90 4.86
CA VAL A 263 -14.56 8.19 5.43
C VAL A 263 -14.23 8.01 6.91
N ASN A 264 -12.95 8.13 7.27
CA ASN A 264 -12.48 7.86 8.62
C ASN A 264 -12.96 8.92 9.63
N GLU A 265 -13.06 8.52 10.91
CA GLU A 265 -13.19 9.48 12.00
C GLU A 265 -11.85 10.23 12.21
N PRO A 266 -11.89 11.48 12.70
CA PRO A 266 -10.68 12.26 12.94
C PRO A 266 -9.88 11.73 14.14
N TRP A 267 -8.59 12.01 14.15
CA TRP A 267 -7.64 11.55 15.18
C TRP A 267 -8.11 11.91 16.59
N GLU A 268 -8.66 13.11 16.77
CA GLU A 268 -9.12 13.65 18.05
C GLU A 268 -10.30 12.86 18.63
N LYS A 269 -11.11 12.22 17.77
CA LYS A 269 -12.25 11.41 18.19
C LYS A 269 -11.85 9.98 18.51
N THR A 270 -10.88 9.43 17.78
CA THR A 270 -10.39 8.06 17.98
C THR A 270 -9.23 7.97 18.98
N ASN A 271 -8.65 9.12 19.37
CA ASN A 271 -7.44 9.23 20.18
C ASN A 271 -6.27 8.41 19.59
N GLY A 272 -6.11 8.45 18.27
CA GLY A 272 -5.11 7.65 17.57
C GLY A 272 -5.26 7.68 16.05
N PRO A 273 -4.35 7.02 15.32
CA PRO A 273 -4.37 7.01 13.87
C PRO A 273 -5.61 6.29 13.32
N ALA A 274 -5.97 6.65 12.09
CA ALA A 274 -6.87 5.81 11.30
C ALA A 274 -6.07 4.60 10.80
N TRP A 275 -6.73 3.44 10.74
CA TRP A 275 -6.07 2.18 10.42
C TRP A 275 -6.93 1.27 9.56
N MET A 276 -6.26 0.46 8.76
CA MET A 276 -6.84 -0.68 8.04
C MET A 276 -6.06 -1.95 8.39
N THR A 277 -6.76 -3.07 8.41
CA THR A 277 -6.16 -4.39 8.59
C THR A 277 -6.73 -5.38 7.61
N ALA A 278 -5.86 -6.29 7.15
CA ALA A 278 -6.22 -7.46 6.37
C ALA A 278 -5.61 -8.70 7.04
N THR A 279 -6.45 -9.51 7.67
CA THR A 279 -6.04 -10.75 8.34
C THR A 279 -6.11 -11.89 7.34
N PHE A 280 -4.97 -12.50 7.04
CA PHE A 280 -4.86 -13.68 6.19
C PHE A 280 -4.84 -14.90 7.11
N THR A 281 -6.04 -15.34 7.53
CA THR A 281 -6.20 -16.33 8.61
C THR A 281 -5.50 -17.64 8.30
N GLU A 282 -5.55 -18.11 7.05
CA GLU A 282 -4.90 -19.36 6.63
C GLU A 282 -3.38 -19.23 6.48
N ALA A 283 -2.88 -18.03 6.20
CA ALA A 283 -1.45 -17.76 6.07
C ALA A 283 -0.79 -17.37 7.42
N GLY A 284 -1.59 -17.25 8.49
CA GLY A 284 -1.09 -16.97 9.84
C GLY A 284 -0.44 -15.59 9.98
N TYR A 285 -0.92 -14.59 9.25
CA TYR A 285 -0.47 -13.21 9.42
C TYR A 285 -1.57 -12.18 9.21
N LEU A 286 -1.32 -10.97 9.69
CA LEU A 286 -2.12 -9.77 9.49
C LEU A 286 -1.24 -8.71 8.84
N TRP A 287 -1.72 -8.10 7.76
CA TRP A 287 -1.20 -6.84 7.23
C TRP A 287 -1.97 -5.67 7.82
N PHE A 288 -1.28 -4.54 8.06
CA PHE A 288 -1.91 -3.32 8.54
C PHE A 288 -1.34 -2.07 7.86
N SER A 289 -2.16 -1.01 7.80
CA SER A 289 -1.73 0.36 7.53
C SER A 289 -2.21 1.32 8.62
N LEU A 290 -1.43 2.37 8.87
CA LEU A 290 -1.77 3.47 9.77
C LEU A 290 -1.54 4.81 9.05
N LYS A 291 -2.45 5.76 9.27
CA LYS A 291 -2.37 7.11 8.69
C LYS A 291 -2.85 8.19 9.65
N ASP A 292 -2.46 9.42 9.37
CA ASP A 292 -3.11 10.59 9.95
C ASP A 292 -4.37 10.95 9.13
N PRO A 293 -5.59 10.81 9.69
CA PRO A 293 -6.83 11.13 8.98
C PRO A 293 -6.98 12.63 8.67
N ALA A 294 -6.16 13.51 9.27
CA ALA A 294 -6.11 14.92 8.87
C ALA A 294 -5.40 15.13 7.52
N VAL A 295 -4.56 14.18 7.08
CA VAL A 295 -3.84 14.23 5.79
C VAL A 295 -4.48 13.30 4.77
N LEU A 296 -4.84 12.08 5.19
CA LEU A 296 -5.47 11.04 4.38
C LEU A 296 -6.84 10.70 4.98
N SER A 297 -7.86 11.46 4.60
CA SER A 297 -9.18 11.47 5.26
C SER A 297 -10.03 10.22 5.07
N SER A 298 -9.73 9.42 4.05
CA SER A 298 -10.55 8.30 3.60
C SER A 298 -9.71 7.10 3.20
N THR A 299 -10.33 5.93 3.12
CA THR A 299 -9.77 4.75 2.46
C THR A 299 -10.70 4.35 1.30
N VAL A 300 -10.17 4.32 0.09
CA VAL A 300 -10.84 3.76 -1.09
C VAL A 300 -10.53 2.27 -1.16
N PHE A 301 -11.54 1.43 -1.39
CA PHE A 301 -11.28 0.01 -1.69
C PHE A 301 -11.49 -0.21 -3.18
N TRP A 302 -10.44 -0.60 -3.88
CA TRP A 302 -10.55 -1.21 -5.20
C TRP A 302 -10.58 -2.73 -5.02
N ILE A 303 -11.75 -3.32 -5.18
CA ILE A 303 -11.95 -4.76 -5.03
C ILE A 303 -11.98 -5.35 -6.42
N GLU A 304 -10.91 -5.99 -6.86
CA GLU A 304 -10.89 -6.73 -8.13
C GLU A 304 -10.94 -8.23 -7.85
N ASN A 305 -11.96 -8.91 -8.36
CA ASN A 305 -12.05 -10.36 -8.31
C ASN A 305 -12.47 -10.90 -9.68
N HIS A 306 -11.53 -10.93 -10.62
CA HIS A 306 -11.73 -11.35 -12.02
C HIS A 306 -12.80 -10.53 -12.77
N GLY A 307 -12.98 -9.26 -12.41
CA GLY A 307 -14.04 -8.40 -12.92
C GLY A 307 -13.77 -7.81 -14.29
N ARG A 308 -12.50 -7.53 -14.60
CA ARG A 308 -12.10 -6.86 -15.84
C ARG A 308 -11.55 -7.85 -16.87
N HIS A 309 -12.14 -7.81 -18.07
CA HIS A 309 -11.77 -8.72 -19.16
C HIS A 309 -10.95 -8.07 -20.27
N GLY A 310 -10.88 -6.74 -20.32
CA GLY A 310 -9.99 -6.02 -21.24
C GLY A 310 -8.51 -6.24 -20.93
N HIS A 311 -7.65 -6.00 -21.91
CA HIS A 311 -6.20 -5.99 -21.71
C HIS A 311 -5.79 -4.88 -20.71
N PRO A 312 -4.89 -5.13 -19.74
CA PRO A 312 -4.11 -6.35 -19.50
C PRO A 312 -4.75 -7.36 -18.53
N TRP A 313 -5.92 -7.05 -18.00
CA TRP A 313 -6.61 -7.81 -16.97
C TRP A 313 -7.02 -9.21 -17.43
N ASN A 314 -7.55 -9.36 -18.64
CA ASN A 314 -7.89 -10.63 -19.28
C ASN A 314 -8.71 -11.61 -18.38
N GLY A 315 -9.52 -11.08 -17.45
CA GLY A 315 -10.31 -11.87 -16.50
C GLY A 315 -9.48 -12.64 -15.46
N ARG A 316 -8.17 -12.36 -15.34
CA ARG A 316 -7.24 -13.10 -14.45
C ARG A 316 -6.76 -12.30 -13.25
N ASN A 317 -7.18 -11.05 -13.12
CA ASN A 317 -6.73 -10.21 -12.02
C ASN A 317 -7.55 -10.48 -10.74
N ASN A 318 -6.87 -10.64 -9.61
CA ASN A 318 -7.46 -10.81 -8.28
C ASN A 318 -6.61 -10.04 -7.26
N CYS A 319 -7.07 -8.87 -6.84
CA CYS A 319 -6.34 -8.02 -5.90
C CYS A 319 -7.25 -7.06 -5.13
N LEU A 320 -6.75 -6.59 -3.99
CA LEU A 320 -7.45 -5.65 -3.14
C LEU A 320 -6.61 -4.38 -2.93
N GLY A 321 -7.04 -3.27 -3.51
CA GLY A 321 -6.56 -1.94 -3.15
C GLY A 321 -7.19 -1.50 -1.82
N LEU A 322 -6.37 -1.16 -0.83
CA LEU A 322 -6.74 -0.45 0.40
C LEU A 322 -6.04 0.89 0.39
N GLU A 323 -6.66 1.86 -0.26
CA GLU A 323 -6.01 3.05 -0.77
C GLU A 323 -6.31 4.23 0.15
N ASP A 324 -5.33 4.65 0.94
CA ASP A 324 -5.48 5.71 1.92
C ASP A 324 -5.29 7.08 1.27
N VAL A 325 -6.36 7.86 1.18
CA VAL A 325 -6.46 9.04 0.30
C VAL A 325 -7.12 10.23 0.97
N THR A 326 -6.85 11.40 0.40
CA THR A 326 -7.76 12.55 0.42
C THR A 326 -8.13 12.81 -1.05
N ALA A 327 -9.26 12.26 -1.50
CA ALA A 327 -9.71 12.25 -2.89
C ALA A 327 -11.23 12.04 -2.97
N HIS A 328 -11.84 12.38 -4.12
CA HIS A 328 -13.19 11.94 -4.47
C HIS A 328 -13.14 10.62 -5.25
N PHE A 329 -13.31 9.51 -4.54
CA PHE A 329 -13.13 8.15 -5.06
C PHE A 329 -11.85 8.07 -5.90
N ALA A 330 -11.87 7.32 -7.01
CA ALA A 330 -10.78 7.23 -7.98
C ALA A 330 -10.99 8.13 -9.22
N ASP A 331 -11.72 9.24 -9.12
CA ASP A 331 -12.05 10.05 -10.29
C ASP A 331 -10.89 10.91 -10.81
N GLY A 332 -10.13 11.53 -9.90
CA GLY A 332 -9.03 12.42 -10.27
C GLY A 332 -9.19 13.88 -9.82
N LEU A 333 -8.30 14.71 -10.34
CA LEU A 333 -8.14 16.13 -9.99
C LEU A 333 -9.42 16.94 -10.15
N ALA A 334 -10.05 16.91 -11.34
CA ALA A 334 -11.21 17.75 -11.66
C ALA A 334 -12.40 17.49 -10.71
N ALA A 335 -12.77 16.21 -10.56
CA ALA A 335 -13.88 15.79 -9.72
C ALA A 335 -13.64 16.08 -8.23
N SER A 336 -12.39 15.95 -7.78
CA SER A 336 -11.99 16.24 -6.41
C SER A 336 -11.96 17.74 -6.10
N MET A 337 -11.59 18.59 -7.07
CA MET A 337 -11.52 20.05 -6.87
C MET A 337 -12.88 20.74 -6.91
N ARG A 338 -13.82 20.25 -7.70
CA ARG A 338 -15.18 20.80 -7.77
C ARG A 338 -16.00 20.37 -6.56
N GLU A 339 -17.10 21.08 -6.30
CA GLU A 339 -18.08 20.60 -5.34
C GLU A 339 -18.60 19.22 -5.77
N ASN A 340 -18.53 18.26 -4.85
CA ASN A 340 -18.91 16.86 -5.06
C ASN A 340 -19.71 16.33 -3.86
N ILE A 341 -20.19 15.09 -3.96
CA ILE A 341 -21.06 14.48 -2.95
C ILE A 341 -20.39 14.39 -1.57
N LEU A 342 -19.07 14.20 -1.51
CA LEU A 342 -18.31 14.12 -0.27
C LEU A 342 -18.03 15.51 0.30
N SER A 343 -17.64 16.48 -0.55
CA SER A 343 -17.35 17.85 -0.11
C SER A 343 -18.60 18.56 0.41
N LYS A 344 -19.79 18.24 -0.12
CA LYS A 344 -21.08 18.71 0.41
C LYS A 344 -21.35 18.24 1.84
N GLU A 345 -20.74 17.14 2.26
CA GLU A 345 -20.78 16.63 3.64
C GLU A 345 -19.59 17.11 4.50
N GLY A 346 -18.84 18.09 3.99
CA GLY A 346 -17.66 18.64 4.65
C GLY A 346 -16.45 17.71 4.63
N ILE A 347 -16.42 16.70 3.75
CA ILE A 347 -15.27 15.80 3.61
C ILE A 347 -14.27 16.41 2.63
N ALA A 348 -13.03 16.57 3.08
CA ALA A 348 -11.95 16.99 2.21
C ALA A 348 -11.69 15.94 1.13
N THR A 349 -11.68 16.38 -0.12
CA THR A 349 -11.35 15.55 -1.31
C THR A 349 -10.08 16.06 -2.00
N THR A 350 -9.45 17.11 -1.47
CA THR A 350 -8.13 17.59 -1.88
C THR A 350 -7.39 18.12 -0.67
N ILE A 351 -6.05 18.13 -0.72
CA ILE A 351 -5.23 18.95 0.17
C ILE A 351 -4.81 20.24 -0.55
N GLU A 352 -4.51 21.29 0.20
CA GLU A 352 -3.95 22.54 -0.32
C GLU A 352 -2.42 22.53 -0.23
N LEU A 353 -1.75 22.65 -1.38
CA LEU A 353 -0.30 22.76 -1.46
C LEU A 353 0.13 24.22 -1.59
N LYS A 354 1.32 24.56 -1.06
CA LYS A 354 1.90 25.91 -1.16
C LYS A 354 3.32 25.81 -1.68
N ALA A 355 3.64 26.53 -2.75
CA ALA A 355 4.95 26.42 -3.40
C ALA A 355 6.14 26.76 -2.49
N THR A 356 5.90 27.57 -1.45
CA THR A 356 6.91 28.01 -0.48
C THR A 356 6.96 27.15 0.79
N GLN A 357 6.07 26.16 0.94
CA GLN A 357 5.97 25.33 2.13
C GLN A 357 5.78 23.85 1.74
N PRO A 358 6.83 23.03 1.85
CA PRO A 358 6.72 21.61 1.54
C PRO A 358 5.63 20.92 2.37
N THR A 359 4.82 20.10 1.71
CA THR A 359 3.84 19.24 2.40
C THR A 359 4.45 17.86 2.61
N THR A 360 4.27 17.30 3.80
CA THR A 360 4.72 15.94 4.13
C THR A 360 3.53 15.02 4.32
N VAL A 361 3.57 13.83 3.73
CA VAL A 361 2.63 12.74 3.96
C VAL A 361 3.39 11.57 4.56
N ASN A 362 3.10 11.26 5.83
CA ASN A 362 3.67 10.13 6.55
C ASN A 362 2.68 8.96 6.55
N TYR A 363 3.19 7.75 6.35
CA TYR A 363 2.38 6.55 6.26
C TYR A 363 3.13 5.35 6.83
N ILE A 364 2.42 4.44 7.48
CA ILE A 364 3.01 3.23 8.06
C ILE A 364 2.27 2.02 7.51
N GLN A 365 3.02 1.01 7.08
CA GLN A 365 2.50 -0.30 6.73
C GLN A 365 3.33 -1.40 7.38
N GLY A 366 2.75 -2.56 7.65
CA GLY A 366 3.50 -3.66 8.23
C GLY A 366 2.76 -4.97 8.23
N ALA A 367 3.41 -5.99 8.78
CA ALA A 367 2.82 -7.29 9.00
C ALA A 367 3.14 -7.81 10.40
N VAL A 368 2.21 -8.58 10.97
CA VAL A 368 2.37 -9.30 12.24
C VAL A 368 1.93 -10.75 12.07
N LYS A 369 2.67 -11.69 12.65
CA LYS A 369 2.23 -13.10 12.72
C LYS A 369 1.10 -13.22 13.72
N ILE A 370 0.05 -13.96 13.41
CA ILE A 370 -1.10 -14.13 14.31
C ILE A 370 -1.10 -15.55 14.89
N PRO A 371 -1.57 -15.74 16.13
CA PRO A 371 -1.73 -17.08 16.71
C PRO A 371 -2.84 -17.87 16.01
N ASP A 372 -2.81 -19.19 16.17
CA ASP A 372 -3.88 -20.06 15.70
C ASP A 372 -5.23 -19.64 16.31
N GLY A 373 -6.27 -19.65 15.49
CA GLY A 373 -7.61 -19.20 15.87
C GLY A 373 -7.83 -17.69 15.82
N PHE A 374 -6.82 -16.87 15.49
CA PHE A 374 -7.01 -15.44 15.34
C PHE A 374 -7.92 -15.17 14.12
N GLU A 375 -9.03 -14.48 14.34
CA GLU A 375 -10.09 -14.34 13.33
C GLU A 375 -9.95 -13.03 12.56
N MET A 376 -10.45 -11.94 13.15
CA MET A 376 -10.49 -10.60 12.56
C MET A 376 -10.17 -9.61 13.66
N VAL A 377 -9.44 -8.55 13.32
CA VAL A 377 -9.21 -7.45 14.25
C VAL A 377 -10.53 -6.76 14.60
N LYS A 378 -10.79 -6.65 15.90
CA LYS A 378 -11.87 -5.83 16.46
C LYS A 378 -11.40 -4.40 16.74
N THR A 379 -10.19 -4.25 17.29
CA THR A 379 -9.61 -2.95 17.63
C THR A 379 -8.09 -3.01 17.71
N LEU A 380 -7.46 -1.85 17.62
CA LEU A 380 -6.06 -1.64 17.95
C LEU A 380 -5.96 -0.89 19.29
N GLU A 381 -4.90 -1.17 20.03
CA GLU A 381 -4.49 -0.42 21.22
C GLU A 381 -3.08 0.14 20.99
N PHE A 382 -2.94 1.45 21.10
CA PHE A 382 -1.68 2.16 20.84
C PHE A 382 -0.95 2.44 22.15
N ALA A 383 0.35 2.16 22.18
CA ALA A 383 1.26 2.57 23.25
C ALA A 383 2.59 3.01 22.64
N THR A 384 3.41 3.75 23.37
CA THR A 384 4.68 4.26 22.85
C THR A 384 5.53 3.14 22.26
N GLY A 385 5.84 3.24 20.96
CA GLY A 385 6.65 2.27 20.24
C GLY A 385 6.00 0.93 19.92
N GLN A 386 4.70 0.73 20.18
CA GLN A 386 4.02 -0.54 19.89
C GLN A 386 2.52 -0.40 19.60
N VAL A 387 1.97 -1.41 18.92
CA VAL A 387 0.53 -1.56 18.66
C VAL A 387 0.11 -2.96 19.03
N THR A 388 -1.00 -3.09 19.77
CA THR A 388 -1.64 -4.38 20.04
C THR A 388 -2.91 -4.53 19.21
N PHE A 389 -3.00 -5.60 18.44
CA PHE A 389 -4.15 -5.98 17.64
C PHE A 389 -5.00 -6.96 18.45
N VAL A 390 -6.27 -6.60 18.66
CA VAL A 390 -7.22 -7.41 19.45
C VAL A 390 -8.23 -8.02 18.50
N SER A 391 -8.31 -9.34 18.48
CA SER A 391 -9.24 -10.13 17.67
C SER A 391 -10.67 -10.07 18.21
N THR A 392 -11.66 -10.35 17.37
CA THR A 392 -13.09 -10.49 17.71
C THR A 392 -13.34 -11.52 18.82
N ASN A 393 -12.54 -12.58 18.86
CA ASN A 393 -12.57 -13.62 19.89
C ASN A 393 -11.72 -13.31 21.14
N GLY A 394 -11.12 -12.12 21.23
CA GLY A 394 -10.34 -11.67 22.37
C GLY A 394 -8.86 -12.05 22.36
N GLN A 395 -8.38 -12.85 21.38
CA GLN A 395 -6.94 -13.08 21.20
C GLN A 395 -6.20 -11.77 20.86
N ARG A 396 -4.93 -11.70 21.23
CA ARG A 396 -4.13 -10.47 21.15
C ARG A 396 -2.77 -10.77 20.54
N VAL A 397 -2.28 -9.84 19.73
CA VAL A 397 -0.89 -9.85 19.25
C VAL A 397 -0.33 -8.44 19.23
N THR A 398 0.91 -8.27 19.64
CA THR A 398 1.59 -6.96 19.72
C THR A 398 2.75 -6.90 18.74
N ALA A 399 2.90 -5.77 18.06
CA ALA A 399 4.03 -5.49 17.17
C ALA A 399 4.73 -4.18 17.58
N PRO A 400 6.07 -4.09 17.46
CA PRO A 400 6.79 -2.83 17.60
C PRO A 400 6.44 -1.91 16.45
N VAL A 401 5.90 -0.71 16.76
CA VAL A 401 5.49 0.31 15.78
C VAL A 401 5.64 1.70 16.42
N ARG A 402 6.50 2.55 15.85
CA ARG A 402 6.67 3.96 16.25
C ARG A 402 5.58 4.82 15.62
N HIS A 403 4.33 4.67 16.05
CA HIS A 403 3.16 5.33 15.41
C HIS A 403 3.18 6.87 15.49
N ASP A 404 3.92 7.46 16.44
CA ASP A 404 4.18 8.90 16.52
C ASP A 404 4.89 9.46 15.26
N PHE A 405 5.52 8.59 14.46
CA PHE A 405 6.05 8.94 13.15
C PHE A 405 5.00 9.60 12.24
N LEU A 406 3.72 9.22 12.36
CA LEU A 406 2.66 9.82 11.54
C LEU A 406 2.54 11.33 11.74
N LYS A 407 2.69 11.80 12.99
CA LYS A 407 2.61 13.23 13.33
C LYS A 407 3.95 13.94 13.21
N THR A 408 5.04 13.26 13.55
CA THR A 408 6.37 13.90 13.69
C THR A 408 7.26 13.75 12.46
N GLY A 409 7.06 12.71 11.66
CA GLY A 409 7.96 12.29 10.58
C GLY A 409 9.33 11.82 11.07
N LYS A 410 9.49 11.52 12.36
CA LYS A 410 10.77 11.15 12.99
C LYS A 410 10.77 9.69 13.44
N LEU A 411 11.90 9.01 13.24
CA LEU A 411 12.19 7.67 13.74
C LEU A 411 13.29 7.71 14.78
#